data_AF-A0A7C4AHX2-F1
#
_entry.id   AF-A0A7C4AHX2-F1
#
_cell.length_a   1.000
_cell.length_b   1.000
_cell.length_c   1.000
_cell.angle_alpha   90.00
_cell.angle_beta   90.00
_cell.angle_gamma   90.00
#
_symmetry.space_group_name_H-M   'P 1'
#
loop_
_entity.id
_entity.type
_entity.pdbx_description
1 polymer ?
#
loop_
_entity_poly.entity_id
_entity_poly.type
_entity_poly.pdbx_seq_one_letter_code
_entity_poly.pdbx_strand_id
1 'polypeptide(L)'
;VLYTKATLDGFASIALASTYGVGVMFSALPILLYQGAMTLAAGSLRGVVTPELLTQITATGGMLIFGIGVNLLDLTRVRVGNFLPALVFAALLSFTPI
;
A
#
# COMPACT_ATOMS: atom_id res chain seq x y z
N VAL A 1 -0.01 9.82 1.45
CA VAL A 1 -0.05 8.39 1.09
C VAL A 1 -1.25 7.66 1.71
N LEU A 2 -1.49 7.74 3.03
CA LEU A 2 -2.63 7.06 3.68
C LEU A 2 -4.00 7.42 3.09
N TYR A 3 -4.30 8.72 2.92
CA TYR A 3 -5.56 9.15 2.29
C TYR A 3 -5.70 8.63 0.85
N THR A 4 -4.64 8.71 0.05
CA THR A 4 -4.61 8.19 -1.31
C THR A 4 -4.93 6.70 -1.35
N LYS A 5 -4.34 5.90 -0.46
CA LYS A 5 -4.64 4.46 -0.36
C LYS A 5 -6.09 4.20 0.03
N ALA A 6 -6.60 4.90 1.05
CA ALA A 6 -7.98 4.74 1.49
C ALA A 6 -8.99 5.06 0.39
N THR A 7 -8.72 6.08 -0.44
CA THR A 7 -9.55 6.39 -1.61
C THR A 7 -9.55 5.25 -2.64
N LEU A 8 -8.39 4.66 -2.95
CA LEU A 8 -8.30 3.52 -3.87
C LEU A 8 -9.05 2.29 -3.34
N ASP A 9 -8.89 1.98 -2.05
CA ASP A 9 -9.61 0.88 -1.41
C ASP A 9 -11.13 1.12 -1.44
N GLY A 10 -11.57 2.38 -1.28
CA GLY A 10 -12.96 2.81 -1.48
C GLY A 10 -13.48 2.52 -2.88
N PHE A 11 -12.78 2.97 -3.93
CA PHE A 11 -13.14 2.67 -5.32
C PHE A 11 -13.16 1.16 -5.61
N ALA A 12 -12.15 0.43 -5.13
CA ALA A 12 -12.09 -1.02 -5.28
C ALA A 12 -13.26 -1.72 -4.59
N SER A 13 -13.65 -1.27 -3.40
CA SER A 13 -14.80 -1.82 -2.68
C SER A 13 -16.13 -1.59 -3.40
N ILE A 14 -16.31 -0.45 -4.09
CA ILE A 14 -17.50 -0.20 -4.92
C ILE A 14 -17.55 -1.20 -6.08
N ALA A 15 -16.42 -1.38 -6.77
CA ALA A 15 -16.31 -2.33 -7.87
C ALA A 15 -16.59 -3.77 -7.39
N LEU A 16 -15.98 -4.18 -6.28
CA LEU A 16 -16.19 -5.50 -5.70
C LEU A 16 -17.61 -5.68 -5.15
N ALA A 17 -18.24 -4.63 -4.60
CA ALA A 17 -19.61 -4.70 -4.08
C ALA A 17 -20.62 -4.90 -5.21
N SER A 18 -20.35 -4.41 -6.42
CA SER A 18 -21.19 -4.70 -7.59
C SER A 18 -21.19 -6.19 -7.97
N THR A 19 -20.11 -6.90 -7.68
CA THR A 19 -19.94 -8.33 -8.02
C THR A 19 -20.32 -9.26 -6.86
N TYR A 20 -19.93 -8.91 -5.64
CA TYR A 20 -20.05 -9.74 -4.43
C TYR A 20 -21.08 -9.22 -3.41
N GLY A 21 -21.75 -8.10 -3.68
CA GLY A 21 -22.83 -7.55 -2.86
C GLY A 21 -22.38 -7.09 -1.47
N VAL A 22 -23.29 -7.24 -0.49
CA VAL A 22 -23.12 -6.80 0.91
C VAL A 22 -21.93 -7.50 1.60
N GLY A 23 -21.47 -8.64 1.07
CA GLY A 23 -20.31 -9.39 1.57
C GLY A 23 -19.02 -8.55 1.64
N VAL A 24 -18.89 -7.49 0.83
CA VAL A 24 -17.72 -6.60 0.84
C VAL A 24 -17.63 -5.78 2.13
N MET A 25 -18.74 -5.43 2.78
CA MET A 25 -18.65 -4.73 4.06
C MET A 25 -17.96 -5.57 5.14
N PHE A 26 -18.11 -6.89 5.09
CA PHE A 26 -17.43 -7.80 6.00
C PHE A 26 -15.91 -7.86 5.79
N SER A 27 -15.37 -7.38 4.65
CA SER A 27 -13.92 -7.31 4.44
C SER A 27 -13.24 -6.22 5.27
N ALA A 28 -14.00 -5.27 5.84
CA ALA A 28 -13.46 -4.28 6.75
C ALA A 28 -12.81 -4.90 7.99
N LEU A 29 -13.37 -5.99 8.51
CA LEU A 29 -12.85 -6.73 9.67
C LEU A 29 -11.44 -7.31 9.44
N PRO A 30 -11.22 -8.17 8.43
CA PRO A 30 -9.89 -8.70 8.14
C PRO A 30 -8.91 -7.61 7.70
N ILE A 31 -9.35 -6.57 6.97
CA ILE A 31 -8.49 -5.44 6.59
C ILE A 31 -8.02 -4.69 7.84
N LEU A 32 -8.93 -4.36 8.76
CA LEU A 32 -8.60 -3.67 10.00
C LEU A 32 -7.63 -4.49 10.85
N LEU A 33 -7.83 -5.81 10.95
CA LEU A 33 -6.91 -6.68 11.67
C LEU A 33 -5.52 -6.71 11.01
N TYR A 34 -5.45 -6.96 9.70
CA TYR A 34 -4.17 -7.14 9.01
C TYR A 34 -3.39 -5.83 8.89
N GLN A 35 -4.06 -4.77 8.44
CA GLN A 35 -3.45 -3.45 8.25
C GLN A 35 -3.21 -2.74 9.57
N GLY A 36 -4.12 -2.89 10.54
CA GLY A 36 -3.97 -2.35 11.89
C GLY A 36 -2.83 -3.03 12.65
N ALA A 37 -2.77 -4.36 12.65
CA ALA A 37 -1.67 -5.09 13.29
C ALA A 37 -0.30 -4.71 12.70
N MET A 38 -0.20 -4.62 11.36
CA MET A 38 1.04 -4.18 10.73
C MET A 38 1.40 -2.73 11.09
N THR A 39 0.42 -1.83 11.18
CA THR A 39 0.66 -0.42 11.56
C THR A 39 1.16 -0.31 13.01
N LEU A 40 0.57 -1.09 13.92
CA LEU A 40 1.00 -1.15 15.33
C LEU A 40 2.40 -1.75 15.47
N ALA A 41 2.69 -2.84 14.75
CA ALA A 41 4.01 -3.45 14.71
C ALA A 41 5.08 -2.52 14.10
N ALA A 42 4.75 -1.78 13.04
CA ALA A 42 5.65 -0.76 12.49
C ALA A 42 5.92 0.37 13.50
N GLY A 43 4.92 0.69 14.35
CA GLY A 43 5.05 1.65 15.44
C GLY A 43 6.07 1.26 16.51
N SER A 44 6.22 -0.04 16.82
CA SER A 44 7.22 -0.50 17.79
C SER A 44 8.64 -0.53 17.21
N LEU A 45 8.79 -0.61 15.88
CA LEU A 45 10.07 -0.59 15.18
C LEU A 45 10.63 0.82 14.90
N ARG A 46 9.99 1.89 15.39
CA ARG A 46 10.42 3.29 15.16
C ARG A 46 11.87 3.58 15.52
N GLY A 47 12.49 2.81 16.43
CA GLY A 47 13.91 2.96 16.79
C GLY A 47 14.91 2.52 15.71
N VAL A 48 14.47 1.73 14.72
CA VAL A 48 15.31 1.22 13.61
C VAL A 48 15.07 2.00 12.31
N VAL A 49 13.98 2.78 12.25
CA VAL A 49 13.55 3.46 11.02
C VAL A 49 14.10 4.88 10.99
N THR A 50 15.11 5.12 10.16
CA THR A 50 15.65 6.47 9.94
C THR A 50 14.68 7.33 9.10
N PRO A 51 14.77 8.67 9.19
CA PRO A 51 13.97 9.57 8.35
C PRO A 51 14.21 9.35 6.84
N GLU A 52 15.46 9.06 6.42
CA GLU A 52 15.75 8.77 5.01
C GLU A 52 15.05 7.49 4.54
N LEU A 53 15.12 6.43 5.34
CA LEU A 53 14.48 5.14 5.05
C LEU A 53 12.97 5.30 4.90
N LEU A 54 12.35 6.04 5.82
CA LEU A 54 10.91 6.29 5.76
C LEU A 54 10.52 7.06 4.50
N THR A 55 11.33 8.06 4.12
CA THR A 55 11.10 8.88 2.92
C THR A 55 11.21 8.06 1.64
N GLN A 56 12.25 7.22 1.52
CA GLN A 56 12.44 6.31 0.38
C GLN A 56 11.28 5.32 0.25
N ILE A 57 10.92 4.63 1.35
CA ILE A 57 9.84 3.65 1.36
C ILE A 57 8.49 4.30 1.02
N THR A 58 8.20 5.48 1.58
CA THR A 58 6.94 6.19 1.31
C THR A 58 6.86 6.72 -0.13
N ALA A 59 7.97 7.17 -0.71
CA ALA A 59 8.04 7.58 -2.12
C ALA A 59 7.79 6.38 -3.05
N THR A 60 8.50 5.27 -2.85
CA THR A 60 8.31 4.04 -3.63
C THR A 60 6.90 3.48 -3.47
N GLY A 61 6.39 3.42 -2.23
CA GLY A 61 5.02 2.98 -1.95
C GLY A 61 3.96 3.88 -2.60
N GLY A 62 4.18 5.20 -2.62
CA GLY A 62 3.32 6.15 -3.32
C GLY A 62 3.26 5.90 -4.83
N MET A 63 4.40 5.60 -5.46
CA MET A 63 4.45 5.23 -6.88
C MET A 63 3.72 3.91 -7.17
N LEU A 64 3.83 2.91 -6.29
CA LEU A 64 3.06 1.66 -6.45
C LEU A 64 1.56 1.91 -6.35
N ILE A 65 1.12 2.71 -5.37
CA ILE A 65 -0.28 3.13 -5.21
C ILE A 65 -0.79 3.86 -6.45
N PHE A 66 0.03 4.75 -7.03
CA PHE A 66 -0.30 5.42 -8.29
C PHE A 66 -0.53 4.42 -9.42
N GLY A 67 0.34 3.42 -9.57
CA GLY A 67 0.16 2.33 -10.55
C GLY A 67 -1.12 1.52 -10.33
N ILE A 68 -1.53 1.29 -9.07
CA ILE A 68 -2.81 0.64 -8.74
C ILE A 68 -3.98 1.51 -9.21
N GLY A 69 -3.92 2.82 -8.96
CA GLY A 69 -4.93 3.76 -9.43
C GLY A 69 -5.11 3.72 -10.96
N VAL A 70 -4.00 3.73 -11.71
CA VAL A 70 -4.03 3.62 -13.18
C VAL A 70 -4.68 2.31 -13.64
N ASN A 71 -4.41 1.19 -12.97
CA ASN A 71 -5.08 -0.08 -13.25
C ASN A 71 -6.58 -0.05 -12.95
N LEU A 72 -6.98 0.59 -11.84
CA LEU A 72 -8.40 0.68 -11.46
C LEU A 72 -9.20 1.54 -12.45
N LEU A 73 -8.57 2.55 -13.04
CA LEU A 73 -9.16 3.36 -14.11
C LEU A 73 -9.16 2.65 -15.49
N ASP A 74 -8.59 1.44 -15.56
CA ASP A 74 -8.42 0.64 -16.78
C ASP A 74 -7.74 1.37 -17.95
N LEU A 75 -6.94 2.41 -17.64
CA LEU A 75 -6.17 3.19 -18.61
C LEU A 75 -4.96 2.40 -19.13
N THR A 76 -4.37 1.55 -18.28
CA THR A 76 -3.23 0.71 -18.63
C THR A 76 -3.09 -0.43 -17.62
N ARG A 77 -2.66 -1.61 -18.11
CA ARG A 77 -2.44 -2.81 -17.29
C ARG A 77 -1.00 -2.87 -16.78
N VAL A 78 -0.71 -2.22 -15.65
CA VAL A 78 0.57 -2.31 -14.94
C VAL A 78 0.55 -3.51 -14.00
N ARG A 79 1.50 -4.45 -14.11
CA ARG A 79 1.64 -5.53 -13.12
C ARG A 79 2.32 -5.02 -11.84
N VAL A 80 1.62 -4.18 -11.06
CA VAL A 80 2.17 -3.54 -9.85
C VAL A 80 2.69 -4.57 -8.84
N GLY A 81 2.09 -5.76 -8.80
CA GLY A 81 2.59 -6.88 -7.98
C GLY A 81 4.05 -7.27 -8.27
N ASN A 82 4.51 -7.13 -9.52
CA ASN A 82 5.91 -7.43 -9.89
C ASN A 82 6.89 -6.37 -9.39
N PHE A 83 6.39 -5.18 -9.02
CA PHE A 83 7.18 -4.09 -8.46
C PHE A 83 7.18 -4.08 -6.92
N LEU A 84 6.51 -5.03 -6.26
CA LEU A 84 6.62 -5.20 -4.81
C LEU A 84 8.07 -5.37 -4.29
N PRO A 85 8.98 -6.08 -5.01
CA PRO A 85 10.39 -6.16 -4.60
C PRO A 85 11.06 -4.79 -4.53
N ALA A 86 10.56 -3.77 -5.24
CA ALA A 86 11.12 -2.42 -5.21
C ALA A 86 11.10 -1.79 -3.80
N LEU A 87 10.13 -2.17 -2.94
CA LEU A 87 10.12 -1.71 -1.54
C LEU A 87 11.30 -2.26 -0.74
N VAL A 88 11.70 -3.51 -1.02
CA VAL A 88 12.87 -4.14 -0.40
C VAL A 88 14.15 -3.46 -0.90
N PHE A 89 14.25 -3.20 -2.21
CA PHE A 89 15.38 -2.47 -2.78
C PHE A 89 15.49 -1.04 -2.24
N ALA A 90 14.38 -0.31 -2.11
CA ALA A 90 14.36 1.03 -1.51
C ALA A 90 14.85 1.01 -0.06
N ALA A 91 14.46 -0.01 0.72
CA ALA A 91 14.93 -0.17 2.08
C ALA A 91 16.43 -0.52 2.15
N LEU A 92 16.91 -1.41 1.27
CA LEU A 92 18.31 -1.84 1.25
C LEU A 92 19.25 -0.70 0.81
N LEU A 93 18.86 0.04 -0.25
CA LEU A 93 19.65 1.15 -0.79
C LEU A 93 19.72 2.33 0.18
N SER A 94 18.67 2.55 0.97
CA SER A 94 18.70 3.60 1.99
C SER A 94 19.64 3.28 3.16
N PHE A 95 20.03 2.01 3.36
CA PHE A 95 20.99 1.63 4.40
C PHE A 95 22.45 1.82 3.97
N THR A 96 22.74 1.82 2.66
CA THR A 96 24.04 2.20 2.11
C THR A 96 24.02 3.68 1.76
N PRO A 97 24.47 4.59 2.66
CA PRO A 97 24.57 6.00 2.31
C PRO A 97 25.58 6.12 1.16
N ILE A 98 25.11 6.59 0.02
CA ILE A 98 25.95 7.07 -1.09
C ILE A 98 26.01 8.58 -0.97
#